data_AF-A0A365PJ27-F1
#
_entry.id   AF-A0A365PJ27-F1
#
_cell.length_a   1.000
_cell.length_b   1.000
_cell.length_c   1.000
_cell.angle_alpha   90.00
_cell.angle_beta   90.00
_cell.angle_gamma   90.00
#
_symmetry.space_group_name_H-M   'P 1'
#
loop_
_entity.id
_entity.type
_entity.pdbx_description
1 polymer ?
#
loop_
_entity_poly.entity_id
_entity_poly.type
_entity_poly.pdbx_seq_one_letter_code
_entity_poly.pdbx_strand_id
1 'polypeptide(L)' 'MGLSIWHILVMLIVLILVFGTSRIKTLGRDLGTAMKDFRQSIDADSSLGESPQDELKPDNKNTQIAQPKR' A
#
# COMPACT_ATOMS: atom_id res chain seq x y z
N MET A 1 -19.32 -25.25 -14.02
CA MET A 1 -19.07 -23.81 -14.25
C MET A 1 -18.37 -23.25 -13.01
N GLY A 2 -17.07 -23.50 -12.90
CA GLY A 2 -16.30 -23.16 -11.69
C GLY A 2 -15.90 -21.70 -11.64
N LEU A 3 -15.54 -21.23 -10.44
CA LEU A 3 -14.93 -19.92 -10.21
C LEU A 3 -13.54 -19.87 -10.88
N SER A 4 -13.53 -19.66 -12.19
CA SER A 4 -12.30 -19.48 -12.94
C SER A 4 -11.77 -18.08 -12.70
N ILE A 5 -10.47 -17.97 -12.46
CA ILE A 5 -9.72 -16.72 -12.23
C ILE A 5 -10.05 -15.66 -13.30
N TRP A 6 -10.38 -16.09 -14.51
CA TRP A 6 -10.83 -15.23 -15.60
C TRP A 6 -12.09 -14.40 -15.27
N HIS A 7 -13.04 -14.96 -14.51
CA HIS A 7 -14.25 -14.25 -14.12
C HIS A 7 -13.94 -13.19 -13.05
N ILE A 8 -13.01 -13.48 -12.14
CA ILE A 8 -12.59 -12.53 -11.09
C ILE A 8 -11.91 -11.31 -11.73
N LEU A 9 -11.07 -11.52 -12.75
CA LEU A 9 -10.39 -10.44 -13.46
C LEU A 9 -11.37 -9.50 -14.18
N VAL A 10 -12.35 -10.07 -14.90
CA VAL A 10 -13.39 -9.30 -15.59
C VAL A 10 -14.28 -8.54 -14.59
N MET A 11 -14.66 -9.21 -13.48
CA MET A 11 -15.45 -8.58 -12.41
C MET A 11 -14.71 -7.40 -11.77
N LEU A 12 -13.41 -7.56 -11.51
CA LEU A 12 -12.57 -6.50 -10.93
C LEU A 12 -12.54 -5.25 -11.81
N ILE A 13 -12.38 -5.43 -13.12
CA ILE A 13 -12.37 -4.31 -14.08
C ILE A 13 -13.70 -3.56 -14.04
N VAL A 14 -14.83 -4.27 -14.07
CA VAL A 14 -16.16 -3.64 -14.02
C VAL A 14 -16.37 -2.88 -12.71
N LEU A 15 -15.96 -3.44 -11.57
CA LEU A 15 -16.03 -2.75 -10.28
C LEU A 15 -15.17 -1.49 -10.26
N ILE A 16 -13.95 -1.53 -10.81
CA ILE A 16 -13.08 -0.36 -10.90
C ILE A 16 -13.69 0.73 -11.78
N LEU A 17 -14.38 0.38 -12.87
CA LEU A 17 -15.06 1.36 -13.72
C LEU A 17 -16.27 1.99 -13.01
N VAL A 18 -17.04 1.22 -12.24
CA VAL A 18 -18.22 1.71 -11.52
C VAL A 18 -17.84 2.57 -10.31
N PHE A 19 -16.90 2.10 -9.50
CA PHE A 19 -16.47 2.79 -8.28
C PHE A 19 -15.38 3.84 -8.52
N GLY A 20 -14.70 3.78 -9.67
CA GLY A 20 -13.51 4.57 -9.97
C GLY A 20 -12.26 4.10 -9.21
N THR A 21 -11.09 4.30 -9.79
CA THR A 21 -9.79 3.91 -9.17
C THR A 21 -9.45 4.73 -7.93
N SER A 22 -10.00 5.94 -7.79
CA SER A 22 -9.68 6.86 -6.70
C SER A 22 -10.13 6.32 -5.32
N ARG A 23 -11.35 5.79 -5.24
CA ARG A 23 -11.89 5.22 -3.99
C ARG A 23 -11.19 3.91 -3.63
N ILE A 24 -10.93 3.07 -4.64
CA ILE A 24 -10.24 1.78 -4.47
C ILE A 24 -8.79 1.99 -4.05
N LYS A 25 -8.11 3.04 -4.51
CA LYS A 25 -6.72 3.35 -4.11
C LYS A 25 -6.62 3.75 -2.64
N THR A 26 -7.53 4.59 -2.15
CA THR A 26 -7.53 5.01 -0.74
C THR A 26 -7.90 3.85 0.17
N LEU A 27 -9.01 3.15 -0.12
CA LEU A 27 -9.44 2.00 0.68
C LEU A 27 -8.47 0.81 0.57
N GLY A 28 -7.93 0.57 -0.62
CA GLY A 28 -6.95 -0.49 -0.86
C GLY A 28 -5.59 -0.21 -0.23
N ARG A 29 -5.21 1.05 -0.01
CA ARG A 29 -4.01 1.39 0.78
C ARG A 29 -4.20 1.05 2.25
N ASP A 30 -5.34 1.40 2.83
CA ASP A 30 -5.61 1.16 4.25
C ASP A 30 -5.77 -0.35 4.53
N LEU A 31 -6.54 -1.04 3.69
CA LEU A 31 -6.72 -2.49 3.77
C LEU A 31 -5.45 -3.25 3.39
N GLY A 32 -4.67 -2.72 2.44
CA GLY A 32 -3.41 -3.29 1.99
C GLY A 32 -2.34 -3.27 3.08
N THR A 33 -2.25 -2.18 3.85
CA THR A 33 -1.35 -2.10 5.00
C THR A 33 -1.74 -3.11 6.07
N ALA A 34 -3.02 -3.20 6.44
CA ALA A 34 -3.49 -4.17 7.43
C ALA A 34 -3.26 -5.63 7.00
N MET A 35 -3.46 -5.94 5.72
CA MET A 35 -3.14 -7.26 5.16
C MET A 35 -1.64 -7.53 5.06
N LYS A 36 -0.81 -6.51 4.83
CA LYS A 36 0.66 -6.62 4.81
C LYS A 36 1.19 -7.01 6.19
N ASP A 37 0.71 -6.35 7.24
CA ASP A 37 1.10 -6.64 8.62
C ASP A 37 0.64 -8.04 9.03
N PHE A 38 -0.57 -8.44 8.62
CA PHE A 38 -1.09 -9.80 8.85
C PHE A 38 -0.22 -10.86 8.15
N ARG A 39 0.12 -10.66 6.88
CA ARG A 39 0.99 -11.57 6.13
C ARG A 39 2.38 -11.66 6.75
N GLN A 40 2.96 -10.51 7.11
CA GLN A 40 4.25 -10.43 7.75
C GLN A 40 4.28 -11.14 9.10
N SER A 41 3.20 -11.09 9.88
CA SER A 41 3.10 -11.82 11.16
C SER A 41 3.01 -13.34 10.97
N ILE A 42 2.32 -13.81 9.93
CA ILE A 42 2.22 -15.24 9.60
C ILE A 42 3.56 -15.77 9.06
N ASP A 43 4.22 -15.00 8.20
CA ASP A 43 5.53 -15.37 7.64
C ASP A 43 6.63 -15.29 8.71
N ALA A 44 6.55 -14.36 9.68
CA ALA A 44 7.49 -14.23 10.80
C ALA A 44 7.40 -15.40 11.79
N ASP A 45 6.22 -15.98 12.00
CA ASP A 45 6.04 -17.19 12.80
C ASP A 45 6.62 -18.44 12.09
N SER A 46 6.71 -18.38 10.75
CA SER A 46 7.18 -19.47 9.90
C SER A 46 8.67 -19.42 9.55
N SER A 47 9.37 -18.29 9.72
CA SER A 47 10.80 -18.16 9.43
C SER A 47 11.47 -17.00 10.18
N LEU A 48 12.37 -17.33 11.11
CA LEU A 48 13.39 -16.40 11.62
C LEU A 48 14.30 -15.96 10.46
N GLY A 49 14.05 -14.80 9.84
CA GLY A 49 14.97 -14.26 8.83
C GLY A 49 14.46 -13.04 8.07
N GLU A 50 14.88 -11.86 8.55
CA GLU A 50 15.06 -10.58 7.83
C GLU A 50 13.85 -9.90 7.14
N SER A 51 13.53 -8.70 7.61
CA SER A 51 12.53 -7.80 7.03
C SER A 51 13.24 -6.57 6.42
N PRO A 52 13.16 -6.32 5.10
CA PRO A 52 13.58 -5.04 4.53
C PRO A 52 12.50 -3.96 4.71
N GLN A 53 12.95 -2.88 5.34
CA GLN A 53 12.55 -1.47 5.27
C GLN A 53 11.50 -1.07 4.21
N ASP A 54 10.56 -0.20 4.62
CA ASP A 54 10.20 0.92 3.76
C ASP A 54 9.90 2.17 4.61
N GLU A 55 10.86 3.07 4.59
CA GLU A 55 10.87 4.39 5.20
C GLU A 55 10.14 5.34 4.25
N LEU A 56 8.94 5.79 4.61
CA LEU A 56 8.23 6.87 3.90
C LEU A 56 8.21 8.13 4.75
N LYS A 57 9.36 8.82 4.80
CA LYS A 57 9.45 10.21 5.25
C LYS A 57 9.20 11.14 4.04
N PRO A 58 8.13 11.96 4.00
CA PRO A 58 8.04 13.00 3.01
C PRO A 58 9.04 14.12 3.37
N ASP A 59 10.04 14.30 2.51
CA ASP A 59 10.99 15.41 2.50
C ASP A 59 10.22 16.75 2.37
N ASN A 60 10.10 17.46 3.49
CA ASN A 60 9.55 18.82 3.54
C ASN A 60 10.64 19.81 3.14
N LYS A 61 10.58 20.29 1.89
CA LYS A 61 11.30 21.50 1.45
C LYS A 61 10.69 22.74 2.11
N ASN A 62 11.13 23.11 3.31
CA ASN A 62 10.98 24.48 3.78
C ASN A 62 12.06 24.87 4.78
N THR A 63 12.63 26.06 4.55
CA THR A 63 13.36 26.90 5.51
C THR A 63 14.82 26.53 5.82
N GLN A 64 15.74 26.93 4.92
CA GLN A 64 17.02 27.51 5.38
C GLN A 64 17.74 28.32 4.30
N ILE A 65 17.41 29.61 4.15
CA ILE A 65 18.38 30.68 3.83
C ILE A 65 17.89 31.99 4.44
N ALA A 66 17.78 32.04 5.76
CA ALA A 66 17.75 33.31 6.48
C ALA A 66 18.45 33.09 7.81
N GLN A 67 19.75 33.36 7.86
CA GLN A 67 20.36 33.92 9.06
C GLN A 67 21.49 34.89 8.67
N PRO A 68 21.38 36.18 9.05
CA PRO A 68 22.48 37.11 9.12
C PRO A 68 23.22 36.86 10.44
N LYS A 69 24.55 36.84 10.45
CA LYS A 69 25.25 37.16 11.70
C LYS A 69 26.64 37.72 11.44
N ARG A 70 26.85 38.88 12.05
CA ARG A 70 28.09 39.63 12.22
C ARG A 70 29.18 38.79 12.85
#